data_AF-A0AA97C5J0-F1
#
_entry.id   AF-A0AA97C5J0-F1
#
_cell.length_a   1.000
_cell.length_b   1.000
_cell.length_c   1.000
_cell.angle_alpha   90.00
_cell.angle_beta   90.00
_cell.angle_gamma   90.00
#
_symmetry.space_group_name_H-M   'P 1'
#
loop_
_entity.id
_entity.type
_entity.pdbx_description
1 polymer ?
#
loop_
_entity_poly.entity_id
_entity_poly.type
_entity_poly.pdbx_seq_one_letter_code
_entity_poly.pdbx_strand_id
1 'polypeptide(L)'
;MAFNYNDYSTEFSKKTRSEYDVLLNSNKRELIYYIHRLQSYRNWRAYISDLNYNDISNIKKQIENSINKFTYHDGDINKFIDRMLNNYHNHGIRESEFEWLKSDERACFLVLLTLLIKDTRPDDLIGIEENNKLNLQSGSIYYSIIAWFDKFTEPRSQRSGRHENEKKLKKYYERCMGLDENSVFSWLMGMNDVGEINYCYNYLQRLGMNTLVVAVSNESAEFIFRLGEKYNVNKKAVLIAFFDYLYLSSDIGVFAAENLKMKMASALSSWKNRKNKEGYVDVHFDIKKENIPKLDELKKRFNVMSKKDVVNALIEYMYDKKE
;
A
#
# COMPACT_ATOMS: atom_id res chain seq x y z
N MET A 1 -27.16 1.89 -36.68
CA MET A 1 -28.39 2.36 -36.00
C MET A 1 -27.95 3.00 -34.70
N ALA A 2 -28.15 4.31 -34.53
CA ALA A 2 -27.84 5.02 -33.30
C ALA A 2 -28.98 4.77 -32.30
N PHE A 3 -28.66 4.18 -31.14
CA PHE A 3 -29.63 3.97 -30.07
C PHE A 3 -29.79 5.29 -29.29
N ASN A 4 -30.98 5.87 -29.36
CA ASN A 4 -31.36 7.08 -28.68
C ASN A 4 -31.61 6.76 -27.19
N TYR A 5 -30.82 7.35 -26.29
CA TYR A 5 -30.78 7.02 -24.85
C TYR A 5 -31.85 7.74 -23.99
N ASN A 6 -32.79 8.48 -24.60
CA ASN A 6 -33.50 9.56 -23.89
C ASN A 6 -34.99 9.35 -23.62
N ASP A 7 -35.55 8.15 -23.77
CA ASP A 7 -37.02 8.07 -23.81
C ASP A 7 -37.64 6.84 -23.13
N TYR A 8 -37.21 6.47 -21.92
CA TYR A 8 -37.96 5.48 -21.13
C TYR A 8 -37.87 5.76 -19.63
N SER A 9 -38.79 6.60 -19.12
CA SER A 9 -39.13 6.61 -17.70
C SER A 9 -39.89 5.32 -17.37
N THR A 10 -39.19 4.32 -16.85
CA THR A 10 -39.85 3.17 -16.21
C THR A 10 -40.64 3.68 -15.01
N GLU A 11 -41.96 3.48 -15.00
CA GLU A 11 -42.82 3.81 -13.86
C GLU A 11 -42.43 2.94 -12.65
N PHE A 12 -41.52 3.44 -11.83
CA PHE A 12 -41.25 2.88 -10.52
C PHE A 12 -42.51 2.96 -9.65
N SER A 13 -42.91 1.83 -9.06
CA SER A 13 -44.00 1.81 -8.07
C SER A 13 -43.68 2.77 -6.91
N LYS A 14 -44.70 3.34 -6.25
CA LYS A 14 -44.50 4.24 -5.09
C LYS A 14 -43.65 3.60 -3.99
N LYS A 15 -43.82 2.30 -3.75
CA LYS A 15 -43.00 1.54 -2.78
C LYS A 15 -41.54 1.44 -3.24
N THR A 16 -41.31 1.15 -4.51
CA THR A 16 -39.95 1.08 -5.08
C THR A 16 -39.25 2.44 -5.05
N ARG A 17 -39.94 3.54 -5.36
CA ARG A 17 -39.38 4.90 -5.23
C ARG A 17 -38.98 5.19 -3.80
N SER A 18 -39.81 4.82 -2.83
CA SER A 18 -39.52 5.02 -1.40
C SER A 18 -38.29 4.25 -0.92
N GLU A 19 -38.15 2.96 -1.25
CA GLU A 19 -36.99 2.14 -0.84
C GLU A 19 -35.70 2.55 -1.57
N TYR A 20 -35.85 2.96 -2.83
CA TYR A 20 -34.77 3.52 -3.64
C TYR A 20 -34.24 4.84 -3.06
N ASP A 21 -35.13 5.73 -2.66
CA ASP A 21 -34.77 6.99 -2.00
C ASP A 21 -34.11 6.74 -0.63
N VAL A 22 -34.56 5.73 0.12
CA VAL A 22 -33.90 5.32 1.38
C VAL A 22 -32.46 4.91 1.10
N LEU A 23 -32.24 4.04 0.13
CA LEU A 23 -30.91 3.53 -0.21
C LEU A 23 -29.95 4.65 -0.65
N LEU A 24 -30.41 5.58 -1.49
CA LEU A 24 -29.57 6.69 -1.96
C LEU A 24 -29.38 7.80 -0.91
N ASN A 25 -30.22 7.87 0.12
CA ASN A 25 -30.07 8.80 1.24
C ASN A 25 -29.36 8.20 2.46
N SER A 26 -28.87 6.97 2.35
CA SER A 26 -28.00 6.35 3.34
C SER A 26 -26.71 7.16 3.58
N ASN A 27 -26.09 6.91 4.74
CA ASN A 27 -24.82 7.55 5.09
C ASN A 27 -23.67 7.11 4.16
N LYS A 28 -22.54 7.84 4.19
CA LYS A 28 -21.37 7.58 3.34
C LYS A 28 -20.86 6.14 3.43
N ARG A 29 -20.73 5.58 4.65
CA ARG A 29 -20.21 4.23 4.89
C ARG A 29 -21.10 3.15 4.25
N GLU A 30 -22.41 3.32 4.37
CA GLU A 30 -23.41 2.42 3.82
C GLU A 30 -23.47 2.49 2.29
N LEU A 31 -23.41 3.69 1.70
CA LEU A 31 -23.27 3.84 0.24
C LEU A 31 -22.00 3.15 -0.30
N ILE A 32 -20.89 3.27 0.43
CA ILE A 32 -19.63 2.60 0.08
C ILE A 32 -19.77 1.06 0.20
N TYR A 33 -20.49 0.56 1.21
CA TYR A 33 -20.84 -0.86 1.31
C TYR A 33 -21.61 -1.33 0.07
N TYR A 34 -22.61 -0.57 -0.38
CA TYR A 34 -23.40 -0.90 -1.57
C TYR A 34 -22.56 -0.97 -2.83
N ILE A 35 -21.64 -0.04 -3.02
CA ILE A 35 -20.65 -0.10 -4.10
C ILE A 35 -19.84 -1.40 -4.06
N HIS A 36 -19.30 -1.77 -2.91
CA HIS A 36 -18.51 -3.01 -2.77
C HIS A 36 -19.34 -4.25 -3.04
N ARG A 37 -20.56 -4.26 -2.53
CA ARG A 37 -21.49 -5.36 -2.76
C ARG A 37 -21.77 -5.51 -4.24
N LEU A 38 -22.02 -4.41 -4.96
CA LEU A 38 -22.21 -4.43 -6.42
C LEU A 38 -20.94 -4.90 -7.15
N GLN A 39 -19.75 -4.43 -6.79
CA GLN A 39 -18.47 -4.86 -7.37
C GLN A 39 -18.19 -6.38 -7.24
N SER A 40 -18.79 -7.04 -6.23
CA SER A 40 -18.65 -8.48 -6.05
C SER A 40 -19.31 -9.29 -7.18
N TYR A 41 -20.33 -8.73 -7.83
CA TYR A 41 -21.05 -9.36 -8.94
C TYR A 41 -20.34 -9.14 -10.27
N ARG A 42 -20.11 -10.21 -11.02
CA ARG A 42 -19.37 -10.20 -12.31
C ARG A 42 -19.93 -9.20 -13.32
N ASN A 43 -21.26 -9.05 -13.37
CA ASN A 43 -21.94 -8.18 -14.34
C ASN A 43 -21.75 -6.69 -14.04
N TRP A 44 -21.48 -6.34 -12.78
CA TRP A 44 -21.45 -4.96 -12.30
C TRP A 44 -20.03 -4.47 -12.03
N ARG A 45 -19.07 -5.38 -11.83
CA ARG A 45 -17.67 -5.07 -11.48
C ARG A 45 -17.01 -4.06 -12.41
N ALA A 46 -17.14 -4.22 -13.72
CA ALA A 46 -16.50 -3.36 -14.72
C ALA A 46 -17.04 -1.91 -14.72
N TYR A 47 -18.23 -1.69 -14.19
CA TYR A 47 -18.89 -0.38 -14.19
C TYR A 47 -18.64 0.43 -12.93
N ILE A 48 -18.03 -0.18 -11.92
CA ILE A 48 -17.92 0.37 -10.56
C ILE A 48 -16.46 0.28 -10.10
N SER A 49 -15.48 0.35 -11.01
CA SER A 49 -14.05 0.40 -10.64
C SER A 49 -13.57 1.85 -10.44
N ASP A 50 -12.43 2.02 -9.77
CA ASP A 50 -11.70 3.30 -9.71
C ASP A 50 -12.50 4.49 -9.19
N LEU A 51 -13.36 4.24 -8.20
CA LEU A 51 -14.18 5.28 -7.59
C LEU A 51 -13.41 6.05 -6.52
N ASN A 52 -13.48 7.37 -6.57
CA ASN A 52 -13.11 8.21 -5.44
C ASN A 52 -14.20 8.11 -4.36
N TYR A 53 -13.90 7.50 -3.21
CA TYR A 53 -14.85 7.33 -2.12
C TYR A 53 -15.24 8.65 -1.42
N ASN A 54 -14.55 9.75 -1.73
CA ASN A 54 -14.93 11.07 -1.26
C ASN A 54 -15.99 11.75 -2.16
N ASP A 55 -16.21 11.26 -3.37
CA ASP A 55 -17.23 11.78 -4.28
C ASP A 55 -18.56 11.02 -4.09
N ILE A 56 -19.33 11.46 -3.08
CA ILE A 56 -20.63 10.86 -2.75
C ILE A 56 -21.62 10.99 -3.89
N SER A 57 -21.57 12.09 -4.65
CA SER A 57 -22.46 12.30 -5.78
C SER A 57 -22.23 11.24 -6.86
N ASN A 58 -20.97 10.97 -7.20
CA ASN A 58 -20.63 9.91 -8.15
C ASN A 58 -21.01 8.53 -7.59
N ILE A 59 -20.76 8.25 -6.31
CA ILE A 59 -21.18 6.99 -5.67
C ILE A 59 -22.68 6.76 -5.83
N LYS A 60 -23.51 7.75 -5.48
CA LYS A 60 -24.97 7.64 -5.63
C LYS A 60 -25.36 7.37 -7.08
N LYS A 61 -24.78 8.11 -8.03
CA LYS A 61 -25.00 7.91 -9.47
C LYS A 61 -24.64 6.51 -9.94
N GLN A 62 -23.55 5.92 -9.46
CA GLN A 62 -23.15 4.56 -9.83
C GLN A 62 -24.09 3.50 -9.27
N ILE A 63 -24.55 3.68 -8.03
CA ILE A 63 -25.57 2.81 -7.42
C ILE A 63 -26.87 2.89 -8.22
N GLU A 64 -27.35 4.10 -8.48
CA GLU A 64 -28.53 4.39 -9.30
C GLU A 64 -28.45 3.70 -10.67
N ASN A 65 -27.35 3.92 -11.40
CA ASN A 65 -27.14 3.31 -12.71
C ASN A 65 -27.13 1.77 -12.65
N SER A 66 -26.56 1.20 -11.60
CA SER A 66 -26.49 -0.25 -11.42
C SER A 66 -27.88 -0.85 -11.15
N ILE A 67 -28.69 -0.17 -10.33
CA ILE A 67 -30.07 -0.56 -10.04
C ILE A 67 -30.95 -0.43 -11.29
N ASN A 68 -30.82 0.67 -12.04
CA ASN A 68 -31.58 0.89 -13.28
C ASN A 68 -31.28 -0.20 -14.32
N LYS A 69 -30.02 -0.62 -14.44
CA LYS A 69 -29.64 -1.74 -15.32
C LYS A 69 -30.14 -3.09 -14.81
N PHE A 70 -30.21 -3.33 -13.50
CA PHE A 70 -30.81 -4.54 -12.94
C PHE A 70 -32.30 -4.65 -13.32
N THR A 71 -33.01 -3.53 -13.29
CA THR A 71 -34.42 -3.42 -13.71
C THR A 71 -34.63 -3.86 -15.16
N TYR A 72 -33.65 -3.63 -16.04
CA TYR A 72 -33.71 -3.95 -17.47
C TYR A 72 -33.52 -5.46 -17.77
N HIS A 73 -32.96 -6.23 -16.83
CA HIS A 73 -32.51 -7.61 -17.05
C HIS A 73 -33.27 -8.67 -16.24
N ASP A 74 -34.53 -8.41 -15.86
CA ASP A 74 -35.49 -9.44 -15.42
C ASP A 74 -35.44 -9.83 -13.91
N GLY A 75 -35.28 -8.83 -13.02
CA GLY A 75 -35.24 -9.05 -11.56
C GLY A 75 -36.25 -8.23 -10.76
N ASP A 76 -36.76 -8.81 -9.65
CA ASP A 76 -37.53 -8.07 -8.64
C ASP A 76 -36.63 -7.04 -7.94
N ILE A 77 -36.77 -5.79 -8.37
CA ILE A 77 -35.98 -4.67 -7.88
C ILE A 77 -36.21 -4.38 -6.39
N ASN A 78 -37.44 -4.57 -5.89
CA ASN A 78 -37.73 -4.35 -4.47
C ASN A 78 -36.97 -5.39 -3.65
N LYS A 79 -37.04 -6.66 -4.05
CA LYS A 79 -36.27 -7.74 -3.42
C LYS A 79 -34.76 -7.52 -3.51
N PHE A 80 -34.27 -6.89 -4.59
CA PHE A 80 -32.86 -6.52 -4.71
C PHE A 80 -32.47 -5.42 -3.73
N ILE A 81 -33.24 -4.33 -3.67
CA ILE A 81 -33.03 -3.20 -2.76
C ILE A 81 -33.14 -3.66 -1.31
N ASP A 82 -34.20 -4.38 -0.95
CA ASP A 82 -34.40 -4.98 0.38
C ASP A 82 -33.21 -5.86 0.77
N ARG A 83 -32.68 -6.65 -0.16
CA ARG A 83 -31.51 -7.48 0.10
C ARG A 83 -30.26 -6.65 0.33
N MET A 84 -30.07 -5.54 -0.39
CA MET A 84 -28.93 -4.63 -0.19
C MET A 84 -28.98 -4.01 1.20
N LEU A 85 -30.13 -3.41 1.56
CA LEU A 85 -30.37 -2.80 2.87
C LEU A 85 -30.15 -3.83 4.01
N ASN A 86 -30.82 -4.99 3.92
CA ASN A 86 -30.70 -6.04 4.93
C ASN A 86 -29.29 -6.63 5.02
N ASN A 87 -28.57 -6.76 3.91
CA ASN A 87 -27.20 -7.27 3.95
C ASN A 87 -26.27 -6.33 4.72
N TYR A 88 -26.38 -5.02 4.52
CA TYR A 88 -25.58 -4.05 5.26
C TYR A 88 -25.86 -4.15 6.76
N HIS A 89 -27.13 -4.14 7.18
CA HIS A 89 -27.48 -4.19 8.61
C HIS A 89 -27.08 -5.51 9.28
N ASN A 90 -27.15 -6.63 8.55
CA ASN A 90 -26.84 -7.95 9.09
C ASN A 90 -25.34 -8.30 9.04
N HIS A 91 -24.61 -7.83 8.02
CA HIS A 91 -23.24 -8.29 7.74
C HIS A 91 -22.21 -7.16 7.68
N GLY A 92 -22.63 -5.91 7.47
CA GLY A 92 -21.74 -4.77 7.47
C GLY A 92 -21.11 -4.56 8.84
N ILE A 93 -19.79 -4.40 8.86
CA ILE A 93 -19.07 -4.02 10.08
C ILE A 93 -19.47 -2.61 10.47
N ARG A 94 -19.78 -2.39 11.76
CA ARG A 94 -20.12 -1.08 12.31
C ARG A 94 -18.95 -0.10 12.17
N GLU A 95 -19.24 1.16 11.83
CA GLU A 95 -18.20 2.20 11.69
C GLU A 95 -17.36 2.40 12.95
N SER A 96 -17.97 2.22 14.12
CA SER A 96 -17.28 2.27 15.42
C SER A 96 -16.12 1.29 15.57
N GLU A 97 -16.12 0.17 14.84
CA GLU A 97 -15.10 -0.89 14.98
C GLU A 97 -13.80 -0.56 14.24
N PHE A 98 -13.85 0.40 13.32
CA PHE A 98 -12.69 0.81 12.53
C PHE A 98 -12.48 2.33 12.51
N GLU A 99 -13.32 3.13 13.18
CA GLU A 99 -13.22 4.60 13.25
C GLU A 99 -11.82 5.09 13.67
N TRP A 100 -11.13 4.32 14.51
CA TRP A 100 -9.74 4.58 14.92
C TRP A 100 -8.74 4.69 13.75
N LEU A 101 -9.04 4.11 12.57
CA LEU A 101 -8.22 4.25 11.36
C LEU A 101 -8.46 5.54 10.57
N LYS A 102 -9.61 6.20 10.76
CA LYS A 102 -10.14 7.24 9.84
C LYS A 102 -9.21 8.45 9.71
N SER A 103 -8.41 8.73 10.73
CA SER A 103 -7.46 9.84 10.77
C SER A 103 -6.01 9.39 10.99
N ASP A 104 -5.75 8.08 10.95
CA ASP A 104 -4.41 7.51 11.12
C ASP A 104 -3.97 6.82 9.82
N GLU A 105 -3.28 7.58 8.98
CA GLU A 105 -2.77 7.09 7.69
C GLU A 105 -1.72 5.99 7.90
N ARG A 106 -0.85 6.11 8.91
CA ARG A 106 0.19 5.12 9.24
C ARG A 106 -0.45 3.78 9.61
N ALA A 107 -1.44 3.81 10.50
CA ALA A 107 -2.18 2.63 10.87
C ALA A 107 -2.95 2.03 9.68
N CYS A 108 -3.57 2.87 8.84
CA CYS A 108 -4.21 2.40 7.60
C CYS A 108 -3.25 1.60 6.73
N PHE A 109 -2.05 2.12 6.49
CA PHE A 109 -1.05 1.42 5.69
C PHE A 109 -0.56 0.13 6.35
N LEU A 110 -0.31 0.12 7.66
CA LEU A 110 0.07 -1.11 8.37
C LEU A 110 -1.03 -2.17 8.31
N VAL A 111 -2.29 -1.78 8.51
CA VAL A 111 -3.43 -2.69 8.45
C VAL A 111 -3.59 -3.25 7.05
N LEU A 112 -3.56 -2.40 6.02
CA LEU A 112 -3.61 -2.84 4.62
C LEU A 112 -2.48 -3.84 4.33
N LEU A 113 -1.24 -3.50 4.71
CA LEU A 113 -0.09 -4.37 4.53
C LEU A 113 -0.29 -5.73 5.22
N THR A 114 -0.74 -5.71 6.48
CA THR A 114 -0.97 -6.93 7.25
C THR A 114 -2.07 -7.79 6.64
N LEU A 115 -3.17 -7.18 6.19
CA LEU A 115 -4.27 -7.87 5.50
C LEU A 115 -3.78 -8.58 4.25
N LEU A 116 -2.98 -7.90 3.44
CA LEU A 116 -2.44 -8.45 2.19
C LEU A 116 -1.44 -9.58 2.42
N ILE A 117 -0.64 -9.52 3.50
CA ILE A 117 0.35 -10.55 3.83
C ILE A 117 -0.27 -11.76 4.54
N LYS A 118 -1.12 -11.54 5.55
CA LYS A 118 -1.56 -12.61 6.47
C LYS A 118 -2.95 -13.15 6.18
N ASP A 119 -3.83 -12.32 5.65
CA ASP A 119 -5.26 -12.60 5.62
C ASP A 119 -5.84 -12.73 4.20
N THR A 120 -5.04 -12.45 3.17
CA THR A 120 -5.46 -12.52 1.76
C THR A 120 -5.01 -13.82 1.13
N ARG A 121 -5.94 -14.57 0.54
CA ARG A 121 -5.63 -15.84 -0.14
C ARG A 121 -5.04 -15.60 -1.54
N PRO A 122 -4.27 -16.56 -2.10
CA PRO A 122 -3.67 -16.42 -3.43
C PRO A 122 -4.66 -16.00 -4.53
N ASP A 123 -5.85 -16.61 -4.59
CA ASP A 123 -6.88 -16.28 -5.60
C ASP A 123 -7.41 -14.83 -5.47
N ASP A 124 -7.38 -14.28 -4.26
CA ASP A 124 -7.79 -12.91 -4.00
C ASP A 124 -6.68 -11.92 -4.39
N LEU A 125 -5.41 -12.28 -4.20
CA LEU A 125 -4.26 -11.50 -4.67
C LEU A 125 -4.31 -11.29 -6.19
N ILE A 126 -4.56 -12.37 -6.95
CA ILE A 126 -4.76 -12.30 -8.42
C ILE A 126 -5.93 -11.38 -8.75
N GLY A 127 -7.04 -11.51 -8.02
CA GLY A 127 -8.20 -10.62 -8.20
C GLY A 127 -7.91 -9.14 -7.90
N ILE A 128 -7.06 -8.84 -6.92
CA ILE A 128 -6.65 -7.48 -6.60
C ILE A 128 -5.75 -6.92 -7.71
N GLU A 129 -4.73 -7.68 -8.11
CA GLU A 129 -3.73 -7.26 -9.10
C GLU A 129 -4.30 -7.16 -10.51
N GLU A 130 -5.12 -8.11 -10.96
CA GLU A 130 -5.60 -8.12 -12.35
C GLU A 130 -6.97 -7.46 -12.50
N ASN A 131 -7.84 -7.57 -11.49
CA ASN A 131 -9.27 -7.22 -11.62
C ASN A 131 -9.68 -6.03 -10.74
N ASN A 132 -8.71 -5.33 -10.14
CA ASN A 132 -8.94 -4.15 -9.30
C ASN A 132 -10.00 -4.40 -8.21
N LYS A 133 -10.05 -5.62 -7.65
CA LYS A 133 -11.07 -5.97 -6.64
C LYS A 133 -10.94 -5.11 -5.38
N LEU A 134 -9.75 -4.58 -5.09
CA LEU A 134 -9.48 -3.62 -4.03
C LEU A 134 -9.04 -2.29 -4.64
N ASN A 135 -9.82 -1.24 -4.44
CA ASN A 135 -9.57 0.06 -5.02
C ASN A 135 -8.65 0.89 -4.10
N LEU A 136 -7.36 0.97 -4.43
CA LEU A 136 -6.38 1.76 -3.67
C LEU A 136 -6.25 3.21 -4.17
N GLN A 137 -6.84 3.55 -5.32
CA GLN A 137 -6.93 4.91 -5.86
C GLN A 137 -8.19 5.64 -5.41
N SER A 138 -8.78 5.19 -4.31
CA SER A 138 -10.07 5.66 -3.85
C SER A 138 -10.08 7.04 -3.18
N GLY A 139 -8.92 7.67 -3.04
CA GLY A 139 -8.74 8.86 -2.20
C GLY A 139 -8.89 8.60 -0.71
N SER A 140 -9.02 7.33 -0.27
CA SER A 140 -9.16 6.96 1.14
C SER A 140 -8.85 5.49 1.39
N ILE A 141 -7.61 5.20 1.82
CA ILE A 141 -7.16 3.84 2.18
C ILE A 141 -8.02 3.23 3.27
N TYR A 142 -8.48 4.05 4.22
CA TYR A 142 -9.48 3.69 5.23
C TYR A 142 -10.67 2.94 4.63
N TYR A 143 -11.27 3.48 3.56
CA TYR A 143 -12.42 2.86 2.90
C TYR A 143 -12.02 1.66 2.04
N SER A 144 -10.79 1.62 1.53
CA SER A 144 -10.24 0.43 0.88
C SER A 144 -10.11 -0.74 1.86
N ILE A 145 -9.64 -0.50 3.09
CA ILE A 145 -9.58 -1.51 4.16
C ILE A 145 -10.99 -2.02 4.50
N ILE A 146 -11.94 -1.10 4.67
CA ILE A 146 -13.34 -1.47 4.89
C ILE A 146 -13.88 -2.33 3.75
N ALA A 147 -13.59 -1.95 2.50
CA ALA A 147 -13.93 -2.73 1.32
C ALA A 147 -13.37 -4.14 1.36
N TRP A 148 -12.15 -4.29 1.90
CA TRP A 148 -11.53 -5.59 2.02
C TRP A 148 -12.36 -6.51 2.93
N PHE A 149 -12.78 -6.02 4.08
CA PHE A 149 -13.59 -6.79 5.03
C PHE A 149 -15.00 -7.09 4.47
N ASP A 150 -15.60 -6.12 3.78
CA ASP A 150 -16.91 -6.30 3.16
C ASP A 150 -16.87 -7.32 2.00
N LYS A 151 -15.75 -7.46 1.27
CA LYS A 151 -15.65 -8.32 0.06
C LYS A 151 -15.02 -9.68 0.28
N PHE A 152 -13.91 -9.74 1.03
CA PHE A 152 -13.04 -10.92 1.08
C PHE A 152 -13.26 -11.79 2.31
N THR A 153 -14.00 -11.27 3.29
CA THR A 153 -14.37 -11.98 4.51
C THR A 153 -15.88 -12.17 4.67
N GLU A 154 -16.64 -12.06 3.58
CA GLU A 154 -18.09 -12.27 3.61
C GLU A 154 -18.49 -13.77 3.66
N PRO A 155 -19.67 -14.10 4.24
CA PRO A 155 -20.08 -15.48 4.55
C PRO A 155 -20.20 -16.43 3.36
N ARG A 156 -20.44 -15.92 2.13
CA ARG A 156 -20.54 -16.76 0.92
C ARG A 156 -19.24 -17.50 0.59
N SER A 157 -18.12 -17.10 1.19
CA SER A 157 -16.83 -17.75 1.05
C SER A 157 -16.49 -18.74 2.17
N GLN A 158 -17.37 -18.91 3.18
CA GLN A 158 -17.12 -19.65 4.44
C GLN A 158 -15.93 -19.09 5.27
N ARG A 159 -15.58 -17.81 5.15
CA ARG A 159 -14.30 -17.30 5.70
C ARG A 159 -14.40 -16.60 7.05
N SER A 160 -15.45 -15.84 7.33
CA SER A 160 -15.65 -15.12 8.59
C SER A 160 -17.08 -14.57 8.62
N GLY A 161 -17.74 -14.53 9.78
CA GLY A 161 -18.91 -13.69 9.98
C GLY A 161 -18.50 -12.28 10.43
N ARG A 162 -19.48 -11.41 10.65
CA ARG A 162 -19.27 -10.06 11.15
C ARG A 162 -18.46 -10.04 12.45
N HIS A 163 -18.80 -10.94 13.40
CA HIS A 163 -18.14 -11.05 14.70
C HIS A 163 -16.65 -11.41 14.59
N GLU A 164 -16.29 -12.32 13.69
CA GLU A 164 -14.90 -12.70 13.45
C GLU A 164 -14.09 -11.53 12.86
N ASN A 165 -14.72 -10.72 12.00
CA ASN A 165 -14.06 -9.54 11.43
C ASN A 165 -13.86 -8.44 12.46
N GLU A 166 -14.85 -8.20 13.33
CA GLU A 166 -14.72 -7.29 14.47
C GLU A 166 -13.57 -7.73 15.40
N LYS A 167 -13.45 -9.05 15.67
CA LYS A 167 -12.29 -9.60 16.41
C LYS A 167 -10.96 -9.38 15.69
N LYS A 168 -10.90 -9.53 14.37
CA LYS A 168 -9.67 -9.27 13.59
C LYS A 168 -9.29 -7.79 13.66
N LEU A 169 -10.26 -6.89 13.50
CA LEU A 169 -10.05 -5.44 13.64
C LEU A 169 -9.50 -5.08 15.02
N LYS A 170 -10.06 -5.66 16.09
CA LYS A 170 -9.55 -5.46 17.45
C LYS A 170 -8.09 -5.88 17.59
N LYS A 171 -7.69 -7.02 17.01
CA LYS A 171 -6.28 -7.45 17.01
C LYS A 171 -5.37 -6.49 16.24
N TYR A 172 -5.84 -5.91 15.14
CA TYR A 172 -5.09 -4.89 14.42
C TYR A 172 -4.94 -3.61 15.23
N TYR A 173 -6.00 -3.17 15.90
CA TYR A 173 -5.95 -2.03 16.81
C TYR A 173 -4.90 -2.25 17.92
N GLU A 174 -4.97 -3.39 18.62
CA GLU A 174 -3.99 -3.77 19.65
C GLU A 174 -2.57 -3.79 19.10
N ARG A 175 -2.37 -4.28 17.88
CA ARG A 175 -1.06 -4.28 17.21
C ARG A 175 -0.59 -2.87 16.87
N CYS A 176 -1.49 -1.96 16.49
CA CYS A 176 -1.16 -0.58 16.17
C CYS A 176 -0.78 0.25 17.40
N MET A 177 -1.26 -0.12 18.59
CA MET A 177 -0.83 0.53 19.85
C MET A 177 0.68 0.39 20.10
N GLY A 178 1.34 -0.63 19.56
CA GLY A 178 2.79 -0.81 19.67
C GLY A 178 3.61 0.10 18.72
N LEU A 179 2.97 0.92 17.89
CA LEU A 179 3.65 1.76 16.90
C LEU A 179 4.40 2.94 17.52
N ASP A 180 3.98 3.40 18.69
CA ASP A 180 4.59 4.53 19.39
C ASP A 180 6.01 4.21 19.87
N GLU A 181 6.31 2.93 20.07
CA GLU A 181 7.62 2.44 20.50
C GLU A 181 8.60 2.21 19.32
N ASN A 182 8.15 2.37 18.07
CA ASN A 182 9.00 2.13 16.90
C ASN A 182 10.06 3.22 16.73
N SER A 183 11.27 2.93 17.20
CA SER A 183 12.46 3.81 17.13
C SER A 183 12.93 4.13 15.71
N VAL A 184 12.48 3.40 14.69
CA VAL A 184 12.80 3.67 13.29
C VAL A 184 11.90 4.76 12.69
N PHE A 185 10.70 4.95 13.26
CA PHE A 185 9.70 5.85 12.71
C PHE A 185 10.20 7.29 12.59
N SER A 186 10.88 7.80 13.62
CA SER A 186 11.43 9.17 13.64
C SER A 186 12.43 9.43 12.51
N TRP A 187 13.26 8.44 12.18
CA TRP A 187 14.22 8.51 11.08
C TRP A 187 13.51 8.58 9.72
N LEU A 188 12.50 7.75 9.49
CA LEU A 188 11.72 7.78 8.26
C LEU A 188 10.95 9.09 8.13
N MET A 189 10.33 9.57 9.21
CA MET A 189 9.58 10.83 9.20
C MET A 189 10.47 12.04 8.90
N GLY A 190 11.71 12.07 9.42
CA GLY A 190 12.68 13.13 9.12
C GLY A 190 13.15 13.17 7.66
N MET A 191 12.90 12.13 6.86
CA MET A 191 13.30 12.07 5.46
C MET A 191 12.30 12.78 4.54
N ASN A 192 12.64 13.98 4.07
CA ASN A 192 11.77 14.80 3.22
C ASN A 192 12.24 14.93 1.76
N ASP A 193 13.50 14.60 1.46
CA ASP A 193 14.01 14.62 0.09
C ASP A 193 13.43 13.45 -0.72
N VAL A 194 12.82 13.78 -1.87
CA VAL A 194 12.19 12.80 -2.76
C VAL A 194 13.22 11.82 -3.32
N GLY A 195 14.46 12.27 -3.57
CA GLY A 195 15.55 11.40 -4.02
C GLY A 195 15.94 10.36 -2.97
N GLU A 196 16.02 10.75 -1.71
CA GLU A 196 16.27 9.87 -0.56
C GLU A 196 15.18 8.83 -0.39
N ILE A 197 13.90 9.25 -0.41
CA ILE A 197 12.75 8.35 -0.31
C ILE A 197 12.79 7.33 -1.45
N ASN A 198 13.03 7.78 -2.68
CA ASN A 198 13.16 6.89 -3.83
C ASN A 198 14.33 5.91 -3.68
N TYR A 199 15.47 6.39 -3.18
CA TYR A 199 16.63 5.53 -2.95
C TYR A 199 16.33 4.45 -1.91
N CYS A 200 15.75 4.83 -0.77
CA CYS A 200 15.38 3.91 0.31
C CYS A 200 14.32 2.89 -0.14
N TYR A 201 13.32 3.32 -0.89
CA TYR A 201 12.32 2.43 -1.47
C TYR A 201 12.95 1.38 -2.39
N ASN A 202 13.80 1.82 -3.31
CA ASN A 202 14.52 0.92 -4.22
C ASN A 202 15.51 0.00 -3.47
N TYR A 203 16.14 0.51 -2.41
CA TYR A 203 17.00 -0.30 -1.54
C TYR A 203 16.19 -1.40 -0.86
N LEU A 204 15.02 -1.07 -0.30
CA LEU A 204 14.14 -2.03 0.35
C LEU A 204 13.74 -3.14 -0.62
N GLN A 205 13.30 -2.76 -1.83
CA GLN A 205 12.88 -3.70 -2.89
C GLN A 205 14.00 -4.63 -3.37
N ARG A 206 15.27 -4.18 -3.37
CA ARG A 206 16.40 -4.94 -3.95
C ARG A 206 17.26 -5.68 -2.94
N LEU A 207 17.53 -5.04 -1.81
CA LEU A 207 18.52 -5.47 -0.82
C LEU A 207 17.90 -5.72 0.55
N GLY A 208 16.80 -5.02 0.86
CA GLY A 208 16.07 -5.17 2.12
C GLY A 208 15.25 -6.46 2.22
N MET A 209 14.90 -7.07 1.07
CA MET A 209 14.07 -8.29 1.01
C MET A 209 14.60 -9.41 1.90
N ASN A 210 15.91 -9.70 1.86
CA ASN A 210 16.52 -10.74 2.71
C ASN A 210 16.31 -10.49 4.22
N THR A 211 16.19 -9.23 4.63
CA THR A 211 15.91 -8.87 6.03
C THR A 211 14.41 -8.97 6.32
N LEU A 212 13.56 -8.69 5.33
CA LEU A 212 12.11 -8.85 5.43
C LEU A 212 11.66 -10.31 5.43
N VAL A 213 12.41 -11.25 4.83
CA VAL A 213 12.09 -12.71 4.78
C VAL A 213 11.81 -13.30 6.15
N VAL A 214 12.42 -12.76 7.20
CA VAL A 214 12.19 -13.18 8.59
C VAL A 214 10.73 -12.93 9.03
N ALA A 215 10.04 -11.97 8.41
CA ALA A 215 8.71 -11.52 8.78
C ALA A 215 7.65 -11.66 7.66
N VAL A 216 8.06 -11.66 6.40
CA VAL A 216 7.21 -11.60 5.20
C VAL A 216 7.82 -12.47 4.10
N SER A 217 7.04 -13.31 3.43
CA SER A 217 7.56 -14.06 2.28
C SER A 217 7.96 -13.11 1.14
N ASN A 218 8.97 -13.50 0.34
CA ASN A 218 9.43 -12.68 -0.79
C ASN A 218 8.28 -12.39 -1.77
N GLU A 219 7.45 -13.37 -2.08
CA GLU A 219 6.33 -13.25 -3.01
C GLU A 219 5.31 -12.22 -2.51
N SER A 220 5.03 -12.23 -1.20
CA SER A 220 4.09 -11.29 -0.58
C SER A 220 4.65 -9.87 -0.61
N ALA A 221 5.92 -9.69 -0.27
CA ALA A 221 6.57 -8.39 -0.30
C ALA A 221 6.67 -7.82 -1.74
N GLU A 222 7.05 -8.65 -2.72
CA GLU A 222 7.07 -8.27 -4.13
C GLU A 222 5.69 -7.87 -4.65
N PHE A 223 4.65 -8.62 -4.28
CA PHE A 223 3.27 -8.27 -4.62
C PHE A 223 2.88 -6.87 -4.11
N ILE A 224 3.24 -6.54 -2.86
CA ILE A 224 3.00 -5.20 -2.30
C ILE A 224 3.72 -4.12 -3.09
N PHE A 225 4.98 -4.33 -3.49
CA PHE A 225 5.72 -3.36 -4.30
C PHE A 225 5.07 -3.17 -5.68
N ARG A 226 4.65 -4.25 -6.34
CA ARG A 226 3.92 -4.18 -7.61
C ARG A 226 2.60 -3.42 -7.48
N LEU A 227 1.84 -3.64 -6.40
CA LEU A 227 0.64 -2.85 -6.11
C LEU A 227 0.97 -1.38 -5.86
N GLY A 228 2.03 -1.10 -5.09
CA GLY A 228 2.49 0.26 -4.82
C GLY A 228 2.80 1.03 -6.10
N GLU A 229 3.48 0.38 -7.04
CA GLU A 229 3.77 0.94 -8.37
C GLU A 229 2.49 1.10 -9.22
N LYS A 230 1.66 0.06 -9.30
CA LYS A 230 0.41 0.08 -10.10
C LYS A 230 -0.54 1.20 -9.65
N TYR A 231 -0.71 1.37 -8.35
CA TYR A 231 -1.66 2.34 -7.79
C TYR A 231 -1.03 3.69 -7.43
N ASN A 232 0.26 3.89 -7.72
CA ASN A 232 1.03 5.08 -7.38
C ASN A 232 0.93 5.45 -5.88
N VAL A 233 1.05 4.43 -5.03
CA VAL A 233 1.04 4.60 -3.58
C VAL A 233 2.29 5.36 -3.13
N ASN A 234 2.13 6.23 -2.13
CA ASN A 234 3.25 6.99 -1.58
C ASN A 234 4.37 6.05 -1.09
N LYS A 235 5.56 6.15 -1.71
CA LYS A 235 6.73 5.31 -1.39
C LYS A 235 7.18 5.44 0.07
N LYS A 236 7.09 6.63 0.67
CA LYS A 236 7.42 6.86 2.08
C LYS A 236 6.45 6.12 2.99
N ALA A 237 5.16 6.10 2.64
CA ALA A 237 4.16 5.36 3.38
C ALA A 237 4.39 3.84 3.29
N VAL A 238 4.75 3.33 2.10
CA VAL A 238 5.14 1.92 1.93
C VAL A 238 6.37 1.59 2.80
N LEU A 239 7.40 2.43 2.79
CA LEU A 239 8.58 2.26 3.64
C LEU A 239 8.20 2.18 5.13
N ILE A 240 7.42 3.16 5.63
CA ILE A 240 6.96 3.20 7.02
C ILE A 240 6.20 1.92 7.36
N ALA A 241 5.25 1.51 6.54
CA ALA A 241 4.45 0.31 6.78
C ALA A 241 5.30 -0.96 6.87
N PHE A 242 6.31 -1.13 6.01
CA PHE A 242 7.22 -2.27 6.08
C PHE A 242 8.07 -2.28 7.34
N PHE A 243 8.59 -1.12 7.76
CA PHE A 243 9.34 -1.01 9.00
C PHE A 243 8.46 -1.25 10.24
N ASP A 244 7.24 -0.71 10.24
CA ASP A 244 6.24 -0.95 11.28
C ASP A 244 5.87 -2.42 11.37
N TYR A 245 5.61 -3.05 10.22
CA TYR A 245 5.28 -4.47 10.18
C TYR A 245 6.44 -5.34 10.67
N LEU A 246 7.67 -5.03 10.25
CA LEU A 246 8.88 -5.74 10.66
C LEU A 246 9.12 -5.59 12.16
N TYR A 247 9.03 -4.36 12.69
CA TYR A 247 9.14 -4.08 14.12
C TYR A 247 8.15 -4.92 14.93
N LEU A 248 6.91 -5.04 14.45
CA LEU A 248 5.81 -5.76 15.12
C LEU A 248 5.71 -7.26 14.72
N SER A 249 6.72 -7.86 14.08
CA SER A 249 6.61 -9.22 13.52
C SER A 249 7.02 -10.35 14.47
N SER A 250 7.88 -10.09 15.46
CA SER A 250 8.38 -11.07 16.44
C SER A 250 9.24 -10.37 17.50
N ASP A 251 9.70 -11.10 18.53
CA ASP A 251 10.63 -10.59 19.56
C ASP A 251 11.96 -10.06 18.97
N ILE A 252 12.37 -10.58 17.81
CA ILE A 252 13.57 -10.10 17.08
C ILE A 252 13.27 -9.01 16.04
N GLY A 253 11.99 -8.66 15.86
CA GLY A 253 11.52 -7.69 14.86
C GLY A 253 12.13 -6.30 15.05
N VAL A 254 12.29 -5.87 16.30
CA VAL A 254 12.96 -4.62 16.67
C VAL A 254 14.39 -4.58 16.14
N PHE A 255 15.17 -5.65 16.38
CA PHE A 255 16.55 -5.75 15.90
C PHE A 255 16.62 -5.81 14.38
N ALA A 256 15.71 -6.52 13.72
CA ALA A 256 15.65 -6.59 12.27
C ALA A 256 15.36 -5.21 11.67
N ALA A 257 14.41 -4.46 12.24
CA ALA A 257 14.08 -3.10 11.83
C ALA A 257 15.27 -2.14 12.02
N GLU A 258 15.92 -2.13 13.19
CA GLU A 258 17.09 -1.28 13.43
C GLU A 258 18.28 -1.66 12.54
N ASN A 259 18.53 -2.95 12.30
CA ASN A 259 19.59 -3.40 11.39
C ASN A 259 19.35 -2.93 9.94
N LEU A 260 18.13 -3.10 9.44
CA LEU A 260 17.75 -2.62 8.12
C LEU A 260 17.89 -1.10 7.99
N LYS A 261 17.46 -0.35 9.02
CA LYS A 261 17.66 1.10 9.11
C LYS A 261 19.15 1.46 9.05
N MET A 262 20.01 0.84 9.85
CA MET A 262 21.45 1.14 9.85
C MET A 262 22.09 0.89 8.48
N LYS A 263 21.81 -0.26 7.87
CA LYS A 263 22.32 -0.60 6.52
C LYS A 263 21.84 0.39 5.47
N MET A 264 20.55 0.72 5.49
CA MET A 264 19.94 1.65 4.55
C MET A 264 20.45 3.08 4.74
N ALA A 265 20.59 3.55 5.97
CA ALA A 265 21.13 4.87 6.29
C ALA A 265 22.60 5.03 5.85
N SER A 266 23.43 4.01 6.08
CA SER A 266 24.81 3.97 5.60
C SER A 266 24.88 4.00 4.06
N ALA A 267 24.07 3.17 3.39
CA ALA A 267 23.99 3.15 1.94
C ALA A 267 23.49 4.49 1.36
N LEU A 268 22.49 5.11 2.01
CA LEU A 268 21.94 6.41 1.62
C LEU A 268 23.00 7.51 1.76
N SER A 269 23.73 7.55 2.87
CA SER A 269 24.84 8.49 3.07
C SER A 269 25.91 8.35 1.97
N SER A 270 26.32 7.12 1.66
CA SER A 270 27.24 6.84 0.56
C SER A 270 26.67 7.28 -0.80
N TRP A 271 25.37 7.08 -1.05
CA TRP A 271 24.72 7.54 -2.28
C TRP A 271 24.67 9.07 -2.38
N LYS A 272 24.32 9.79 -1.30
CA LYS A 272 24.34 11.26 -1.27
C LYS A 272 25.74 11.79 -1.58
N ASN A 273 26.77 11.21 -0.97
CA ASN A 273 28.16 11.58 -1.21
C ASN A 273 28.56 11.38 -2.68
N ARG A 274 28.06 10.33 -3.34
CA ARG A 274 28.30 10.09 -4.78
C ARG A 274 27.53 11.07 -5.67
N LYS A 275 26.26 11.34 -5.36
CA LYS A 275 25.41 12.27 -6.12
C LYS A 275 25.98 13.69 -6.14
N ASN A 276 26.56 14.14 -5.04
CA ASN A 276 27.11 15.49 -4.90
C ASN A 276 28.54 15.62 -5.45
N LYS A 277 29.14 14.54 -5.97
CA LYS A 277 30.50 14.53 -6.50
C LYS A 277 30.49 14.21 -8.00
N GLU A 278 30.07 15.17 -8.82
CA GLU A 278 30.36 15.11 -10.24
C GLU A 278 31.88 15.05 -10.47
N GLY A 279 32.33 14.04 -11.20
CA GLY A 279 33.73 13.88 -11.57
C GLY A 279 34.60 13.16 -10.55
N TYR A 280 34.08 12.47 -9.55
CA TYR A 280 34.86 11.60 -8.64
C TYR A 280 34.41 10.14 -8.75
N VAL A 281 35.36 9.19 -8.77
CA VAL A 281 35.11 7.79 -9.19
C VAL A 281 35.32 6.76 -8.07
N ASP A 282 36.03 7.10 -6.99
CA ASP A 282 36.32 6.17 -5.89
C ASP A 282 35.58 6.54 -4.59
N VAL A 283 34.91 5.56 -3.99
CA VAL A 283 34.00 5.67 -2.83
C VAL A 283 34.76 5.79 -1.50
N HIS A 284 36.04 5.38 -1.44
CA HIS A 284 36.81 5.41 -0.20
C HIS A 284 37.71 6.63 -0.04
N PHE A 285 38.15 7.26 -1.14
CA PHE A 285 39.16 8.32 -1.10
C PHE A 285 38.80 9.57 -1.91
N ASP A 286 37.60 9.63 -2.50
CA ASP A 286 37.14 10.78 -3.28
C ASP A 286 38.19 11.25 -4.30
N ILE A 287 38.48 10.39 -5.28
CA ILE A 287 39.44 10.73 -6.33
C ILE A 287 38.74 11.23 -7.59
N LYS A 288 39.17 12.38 -8.11
CA LYS A 288 38.68 12.92 -9.39
C LYS A 288 38.95 11.95 -10.55
N LYS A 289 38.00 11.85 -11.49
CA LYS A 289 38.03 10.99 -12.68
C LYS A 289 39.29 11.21 -13.53
N GLU A 290 39.72 12.46 -13.65
CA GLU A 290 40.96 12.84 -14.36
C GLU A 290 42.24 12.27 -13.72
N ASN A 291 42.21 11.90 -12.44
CA ASN A 291 43.35 11.33 -11.71
C ASN A 291 43.32 9.80 -11.67
N ILE A 292 42.27 9.15 -12.19
CA ILE A 292 42.17 7.69 -12.25
C ILE A 292 43.25 7.07 -13.15
N PRO A 293 43.56 7.61 -14.35
CA PRO A 293 44.67 7.09 -15.16
C PRO A 293 46.02 7.19 -14.45
N LYS A 294 46.25 8.28 -13.70
CA LYS A 294 47.48 8.48 -12.90
C LYS A 294 47.60 7.44 -11.79
N LEU A 295 46.49 7.07 -11.14
CA LEU A 295 46.48 5.99 -10.13
C LEU A 295 46.73 4.62 -10.75
N ASP A 296 46.23 4.36 -11.96
CA ASP A 296 46.49 3.11 -12.66
C ASP A 296 47.98 2.98 -13.06
N GLU A 297 48.63 4.08 -13.45
CA GLU A 297 50.08 4.12 -13.67
C GLU A 297 50.85 3.89 -12.38
N LEU A 298 50.46 4.56 -11.29
CA LEU A 298 51.10 4.37 -9.98
C LEU A 298 50.88 2.95 -9.43
N LYS A 299 49.71 2.34 -9.67
CA LYS A 299 49.45 0.94 -9.30
C LYS A 299 50.45 -0.01 -9.97
N LYS A 300 50.71 0.19 -11.27
CA LYS A 300 51.72 -0.58 -12.01
C LYS A 300 53.12 -0.30 -11.48
N ARG A 301 53.43 0.96 -11.19
CA ARG A 301 54.77 1.39 -10.74
C ARG A 301 55.12 0.90 -9.33
N PHE A 302 54.16 0.94 -8.41
CA PHE A 302 54.32 0.45 -7.04
C PHE A 302 54.06 -1.06 -6.90
N ASN A 303 53.66 -1.73 -7.97
CA ASN A 303 53.34 -3.16 -8.00
C ASN A 303 52.34 -3.59 -6.91
N VAL A 304 51.28 -2.80 -6.73
CA VAL A 304 50.24 -3.07 -5.73
C VAL A 304 48.95 -3.59 -6.35
N MET A 305 48.18 -4.36 -5.57
CA MET A 305 47.03 -5.12 -6.05
C MET A 305 45.81 -4.25 -6.35
N SER A 306 45.64 -3.12 -5.64
CA SER A 306 44.48 -2.25 -5.82
C SER A 306 44.83 -0.76 -5.82
N LYS A 307 43.91 0.08 -6.34
CA LYS A 307 44.02 1.55 -6.28
C LYS A 307 44.01 2.07 -4.84
N LYS A 308 43.32 1.35 -3.94
CA LYS A 308 43.31 1.64 -2.49
C LYS A 308 44.71 1.50 -1.89
N ASP A 309 45.46 0.48 -2.28
CA ASP A 309 46.83 0.27 -1.79
C ASP A 309 47.77 1.37 -2.27
N VAL A 310 47.56 1.87 -3.50
CA VAL A 310 48.29 3.05 -4.01
C VAL A 310 48.01 4.28 -3.15
N VAL A 311 46.75 4.53 -2.80
CA VAL A 311 46.38 5.70 -1.98
C VAL A 311 46.96 5.59 -0.57
N ASN A 312 46.91 4.42 0.05
CA ASN A 312 47.53 4.20 1.36
C ASN A 312 49.05 4.45 1.33
N ALA A 313 49.75 3.93 0.32
CA ALA A 313 51.19 4.15 0.15
C ALA A 313 51.52 5.65 -0.08
N LEU A 314 50.68 6.38 -0.80
CA LEU A 314 50.83 7.83 -0.98
C LEU A 314 50.59 8.61 0.32
N ILE A 315 49.64 8.17 1.14
CA ILE A 315 49.37 8.77 2.46
C ILE A 315 50.58 8.55 3.38
N GLU A 316 51.08 7.32 3.48
CA GLU A 316 52.27 6.98 4.27
C GLU A 316 53.49 7.80 3.84
N TYR A 317 53.77 7.85 2.53
CA TYR A 317 54.87 8.67 1.98
C TYR A 317 54.75 10.17 2.31
N MET A 318 53.53 10.70 2.36
CA MET A 318 53.28 12.10 2.72
C MET A 318 53.43 12.36 4.22
N TYR A 319 53.19 11.35 5.07
CA TYR A 319 53.50 11.42 6.51
C TYR A 319 55.01 11.37 6.75
N ASP A 320 55.73 10.47 6.08
CA ASP A 320 57.20 10.34 6.18
C ASP A 320 57.95 11.59 5.71
N LYS A 321 57.33 12.41 4.85
CA LYS A 321 57.89 13.69 4.39
C LYS A 321 57.68 14.88 5.32
N LYS A 322 56.87 14.73 6.37
CA LYS A 322 56.57 15.81 7.33
C LYS A 322 57.44 15.78 8.58
N GLU A 323 58.41 14.88 8.64
CA GLU A 323 59.57 14.94 9.56
C GLU A 323 60.76 15.63 8.89
#